data_AF-A0A353FLD5-F1
#
_entry.id   AF-A0A353FLD5-F1
#
_cell.length_a   1.000
_cell.length_b   1.000
_cell.length_c   1.000
_cell.angle_alpha   90.00
_cell.angle_beta   90.00
_cell.angle_gamma   90.00
#
_symmetry.space_group_name_H-M   'P 1'
#
loop_
_entity.id
_entity.type
_entity.pdbx_description
1 polymer ?
#
loop_
_entity_poly.entity_id
_entity_poly.type
_entity_poly.pdbx_seq_one_letter_code
_entity_poly.pdbx_strand_id
1 'polypeptide(L)'
;MSSSTPPDLGPDCPLPKVEQEAIHQLWQILEDSEHPESNTFQVTITEHVARVAKVSEALRAYPPVLEEKVLGGKTRDLDTLVNLLATADDSTFPLFQPTRALVGKTLVMAELNLWRLLRHICKEAQKGGIDVSAVQETIDDRLFGCVFTLLAEEVLGLIGMDEKLEIKLRTRAVTHLVDAWGNFHQWAPRKYFPLLQATWDARRRVHVSGGTLMGMGEVLRLLQSGCDPEFVDFFSRENLVEDEQLAFQEFLIGVTTEQLSSLEQTMQEEGRTSFSREEAQAALELDPRARGAGHPGVRAFQFFRERALAAAARRMLDLAGPKKTAEEYVMIYFLEQQAD
;
A
#
# COMPACT_ATOMS: atom_id res chain seq x y z
N MET A 1 6.83 -38.57 15.57
CA MET A 1 6.45 -37.14 15.45
C MET A 1 7.71 -36.35 15.58
N SER A 2 8.24 -35.78 14.50
CA SER A 2 9.40 -34.89 14.58
C SER A 2 8.94 -33.63 15.32
N SER A 3 9.58 -33.32 16.44
CA SER A 3 9.43 -32.03 17.11
C SER A 3 9.88 -30.95 16.13
N SER A 4 8.99 -30.02 15.78
CA SER A 4 9.38 -28.86 15.02
C SER A 4 10.26 -27.98 15.91
N THR A 5 11.36 -27.45 15.38
CA THR A 5 12.18 -26.48 16.09
C THR A 5 11.58 -25.09 15.90
N PRO A 6 11.67 -24.19 16.90
CA PRO A 6 11.23 -22.82 16.73
C PRO A 6 12.00 -22.14 15.57
N PRO A 7 11.39 -21.16 14.90
CA PRO A 7 12.04 -20.43 13.82
C PRO A 7 13.33 -19.77 14.31
N ASP A 8 14.45 -20.04 13.62
CA ASP A 8 15.71 -19.38 13.88
C ASP A 8 15.66 -17.94 13.36
N LEU A 9 15.33 -17.02 14.27
CA LEU A 9 15.36 -15.58 14.05
C LEU A 9 16.72 -15.05 14.54
N GLY A 10 17.79 -15.43 13.84
CA GLY A 10 19.15 -15.02 14.16
C GLY A 10 19.35 -13.49 14.23
N PRO A 11 20.54 -13.01 14.63
CA PRO A 11 20.84 -11.57 14.75
C PRO A 11 20.66 -10.81 13.43
N ASP A 12 20.73 -11.53 12.31
CA ASP A 12 20.57 -11.06 10.95
C ASP A 12 19.14 -11.29 10.41
N CYS A 13 18.13 -11.44 11.28
CA CYS A 13 16.74 -11.50 10.85
C CYS A 13 16.30 -10.11 10.31
N PRO A 14 15.67 -10.03 9.11
CA PRO A 14 15.15 -8.77 8.58
C PRO A 14 14.05 -8.17 9.46
N LEU A 15 13.32 -9.01 10.18
CA LEU A 15 12.14 -8.61 10.94
C LEU A 15 12.55 -7.88 12.23
N PRO A 16 11.97 -6.71 12.53
CA PRO A 16 12.10 -6.05 13.83
C PRO A 16 11.79 -6.97 15.03
N LYS A 17 12.37 -6.66 16.20
CA LYS A 17 12.17 -7.46 17.44
C LYS A 17 10.70 -7.72 17.78
N VAL A 18 9.83 -6.73 17.60
CA VAL A 18 8.39 -6.86 17.86
C VAL A 18 7.74 -7.91 16.94
N GLU A 19 8.21 -8.00 15.69
CA GLU A 19 7.71 -8.97 14.72
C GLU A 19 8.22 -10.37 15.02
N GLN A 20 9.49 -10.46 15.41
CA GLN A 20 10.10 -11.70 15.87
C GLN A 20 9.37 -12.27 17.10
N GLU A 21 9.03 -11.40 18.05
CA GLU A 21 8.27 -11.77 19.24
C GLU A 21 6.88 -12.30 18.89
N ALA A 22 6.13 -11.62 18.01
CA ALA A 22 4.81 -12.08 17.59
C ALA A 22 4.84 -13.44 16.88
N ILE A 23 5.88 -13.70 16.07
CA ILE A 23 6.08 -15.00 15.41
C ILE A 23 6.37 -16.09 16.44
N HIS A 24 7.27 -15.83 17.40
CA HIS A 24 7.59 -16.78 18.47
C HIS A 24 6.38 -17.07 19.36
N GLN A 25 5.64 -16.04 19.76
CA GLN A 25 4.43 -16.18 20.57
C GLN A 25 3.38 -17.03 19.85
N LEU A 26 3.12 -16.79 18.56
CA LEU A 26 2.20 -17.63 17.79
C LEU A 26 2.70 -19.07 17.72
N TRP A 27 4.00 -19.27 17.49
CA TRP A 27 4.59 -20.61 17.42
C TRP A 27 4.47 -21.37 18.76
N GLN A 28 4.65 -20.70 19.88
CA GLN A 28 4.49 -21.24 21.24
C GLN A 28 3.03 -21.56 21.57
N ILE A 29 2.10 -20.65 21.24
CA ILE A 29 0.65 -20.89 21.40
C ILE A 29 0.22 -22.18 20.67
N LEU A 30 0.80 -22.42 19.49
CA LEU A 30 0.54 -23.64 18.73
C LEU A 30 1.20 -24.87 19.35
N GLU A 31 2.38 -24.73 19.97
CA GLU A 31 3.06 -25.82 20.69
C GLU A 31 2.22 -26.35 21.85
N ASP A 32 1.67 -25.42 22.64
CA ASP A 32 0.87 -25.72 23.82
C ASP A 32 -0.57 -26.17 23.49
N SER A 33 -0.94 -26.16 22.20
CA SER A 33 -2.31 -26.46 21.77
C SER A 33 -2.54 -27.94 21.42
N GLU A 34 -3.75 -28.43 21.69
CA GLU A 34 -4.18 -29.77 21.30
C GLU A 34 -4.73 -29.85 19.86
N HIS A 35 -4.51 -28.81 19.04
CA HIS A 35 -5.06 -28.76 17.68
C HIS A 35 -4.37 -29.79 16.78
N PRO A 36 -5.12 -30.56 15.98
CA PRO A 36 -4.57 -31.69 15.21
C PRO A 36 -3.51 -31.28 14.18
N GLU A 37 -3.57 -30.04 13.69
CA GLU A 37 -2.62 -29.51 12.70
C GLU A 37 -1.50 -28.66 13.29
N SER A 38 -1.36 -28.55 14.62
CA SER A 38 -0.40 -27.63 15.24
C SER A 38 1.04 -27.84 14.78
N ASN A 39 1.48 -29.10 14.66
CA ASN A 39 2.82 -29.41 14.14
C ASN A 39 2.96 -28.94 12.68
N THR A 40 1.95 -29.17 11.84
CA THR A 40 1.95 -28.69 10.43
C THR A 40 2.05 -27.17 10.38
N PHE A 41 1.32 -26.45 11.23
CA PHE A 41 1.39 -25.00 11.31
C PHE A 41 2.78 -24.53 11.73
N GLN A 42 3.37 -25.12 12.78
CA GLN A 42 4.71 -24.76 13.26
C GLN A 42 5.81 -24.99 12.22
N VAL A 43 5.79 -26.13 11.52
CA VAL A 43 6.72 -26.41 10.41
C VAL A 43 6.54 -25.39 9.31
N THR A 44 5.30 -25.07 8.96
CA THR A 44 4.97 -24.09 7.92
C THR A 44 5.46 -22.68 8.28
N ILE A 45 5.28 -22.24 9.53
CA ILE A 45 5.80 -20.96 10.04
C ILE A 45 7.32 -20.92 9.89
N THR A 46 7.99 -21.95 10.38
CA THR A 46 9.47 -22.06 10.38
C THR A 46 10.03 -21.99 8.96
N GLU A 47 9.45 -22.74 8.03
CA GLU A 47 9.88 -22.73 6.63
C GLU A 47 9.69 -21.35 5.97
N HIS A 48 8.55 -20.69 6.20
CA HIS A 48 8.27 -19.41 5.58
C HIS A 48 9.12 -18.28 6.14
N VAL A 49 9.42 -18.30 7.44
CA VAL A 49 10.42 -17.42 8.05
C VAL A 49 11.79 -17.61 7.40
N ALA A 50 12.24 -18.85 7.22
CA ALA A 50 13.51 -19.14 6.58
C ALA A 50 13.56 -18.66 5.11
N ARG A 51 12.43 -18.70 4.39
CA ARG A 51 12.33 -18.15 3.02
C ARG A 51 12.47 -16.63 3.01
N VAL A 52 11.85 -15.91 3.95
CA VAL A 52 12.02 -14.45 4.09
C VAL A 52 13.47 -14.10 4.39
N ALA A 53 14.13 -14.85 5.28
CA ALA A 53 15.54 -14.64 5.61
C ALA A 53 16.45 -14.76 4.37
N LYS A 54 16.22 -15.72 3.48
CA LYS A 54 16.96 -15.87 2.21
C LYS A 54 16.80 -14.67 1.28
N VAL A 55 15.63 -14.06 1.22
CA VAL A 55 15.41 -12.83 0.42
C VAL A 55 16.17 -11.65 1.03
N SER A 56 16.21 -11.54 2.36
CA SER A 56 17.01 -10.53 3.05
C SER A 56 18.52 -10.71 2.85
N GLU A 57 19.01 -11.95 2.87
CA GLU A 57 20.40 -12.26 2.53
C GLU A 57 20.74 -11.80 1.10
N ALA A 58 19.87 -12.12 0.13
CA ALA A 58 20.03 -11.64 -1.23
C ALA A 58 20.04 -10.11 -1.32
N LEU A 59 19.20 -9.41 -0.53
CA LEU A 59 19.21 -7.95 -0.46
C LEU A 59 20.57 -7.42 0.02
N ARG A 60 21.13 -8.01 1.08
CA ARG A 60 22.44 -7.61 1.65
C ARG A 60 23.60 -7.84 0.69
N ALA A 61 23.50 -8.82 -0.20
CA ALA A 61 24.52 -9.08 -1.21
C ALA A 61 24.63 -7.95 -2.27
N TYR A 62 23.59 -7.14 -2.45
CA TYR A 62 23.64 -5.98 -3.33
C TYR A 62 24.16 -4.73 -2.62
N PRO A 63 24.95 -3.91 -3.31
CA PRO A 63 25.54 -2.72 -2.70
C PRO A 63 24.48 -1.71 -2.25
N PRO A 64 24.73 -0.97 -1.14
CA PRO A 64 23.83 0.08 -0.68
C PRO A 64 23.51 1.09 -1.79
N VAL A 65 22.25 1.55 -1.82
CA VAL A 65 21.78 2.49 -2.86
C VAL A 65 22.44 3.87 -2.71
N LEU A 66 22.71 4.28 -1.47
CA LEU A 66 23.24 5.60 -1.11
C LEU A 66 24.78 5.67 -1.12
N GLU A 67 25.46 4.56 -1.42
CA GLU A 67 26.93 4.53 -1.48
C GLU A 67 27.43 5.17 -2.78
N GLU A 68 28.35 6.13 -2.66
CA GLU A 68 29.04 6.70 -3.80
C GLU A 68 29.96 5.67 -4.46
N LYS A 69 29.92 5.59 -5.79
CA LYS A 69 30.72 4.67 -6.59
C LYS A 69 31.36 5.40 -7.75
N VAL A 70 32.66 5.22 -7.86
CA VAL A 70 33.43 5.69 -9.01
C VAL A 70 33.84 4.49 -9.85
N LEU A 71 33.43 4.46 -11.11
CA LEU A 71 33.85 3.46 -12.08
C LEU A 71 34.42 4.15 -13.32
N GLY A 72 35.75 4.12 -13.44
CA GLY A 72 36.46 4.87 -14.48
C GLY A 72 36.25 6.38 -14.31
N GLY A 73 35.78 7.05 -15.37
CA GLY A 73 35.47 8.48 -15.35
C GLY A 73 34.03 8.83 -14.96
N LYS A 74 33.24 7.86 -14.49
CA LYS A 74 31.84 8.09 -14.07
C LYS A 74 31.71 7.94 -12.56
N THR A 75 31.07 8.92 -11.94
CA THR A 75 30.64 8.87 -10.55
C THR A 75 29.15 8.59 -10.52
N ARG A 76 28.74 7.70 -9.61
CA ARG A 76 27.35 7.46 -9.24
C ARG A 76 27.22 7.71 -7.75
N ASP A 77 26.28 8.57 -7.39
CA ASP A 77 25.94 9.00 -6.05
C ASP A 77 24.41 9.17 -5.96
N LEU A 78 23.92 9.70 -4.84
CA LEU A 78 22.50 9.98 -4.66
C LEU A 78 21.98 10.96 -5.70
N ASP A 79 22.67 12.07 -5.93
CA ASP A 79 22.21 13.15 -6.81
C ASP A 79 22.10 12.70 -8.27
N THR A 80 23.08 11.94 -8.75
CA THR A 80 23.07 11.37 -10.11
C THR A 80 21.98 10.32 -10.28
N LEU A 81 21.71 9.49 -9.26
CA LEU A 81 20.60 8.52 -9.30
C LEU A 81 19.25 9.23 -9.28
N VAL A 82 19.08 10.23 -8.41
CA VAL A 82 17.86 11.02 -8.31
C VAL A 82 17.60 11.74 -9.63
N ASN A 83 18.60 12.40 -10.19
CA ASN A 83 18.47 13.09 -11.48
C ASN A 83 18.15 12.11 -12.62
N LEU A 84 18.77 10.92 -12.65
CA LEU A 84 18.47 9.89 -13.65
C LEU A 84 17.01 9.42 -13.58
N LEU A 85 16.49 9.18 -12.38
CA LEU A 85 15.11 8.70 -12.19
C LEU A 85 14.09 9.83 -12.35
N ALA A 86 14.38 11.04 -11.90
CA ALA A 86 13.50 12.20 -12.02
C ALA A 86 13.37 12.73 -13.46
N THR A 87 14.27 12.33 -14.35
CA THR A 87 14.21 12.64 -15.80
C THR A 87 13.66 11.48 -16.63
N ALA A 88 13.43 10.32 -16.01
CA ALA A 88 12.87 9.14 -16.67
C ALA A 88 11.34 9.21 -16.79
N ASP A 89 10.82 8.49 -17.78
CA ASP A 89 9.39 8.35 -18.06
C ASP A 89 8.88 6.94 -17.70
N ASP A 90 7.59 6.69 -17.91
CA ASP A 90 6.96 5.37 -17.64
C ASP A 90 7.68 4.20 -18.34
N SER A 91 8.35 4.45 -19.48
CA SER A 91 9.02 3.42 -20.28
C SER A 91 10.45 3.13 -19.83
N THR A 92 11.13 4.12 -19.28
CA THR A 92 12.56 4.08 -18.93
C THR A 92 12.81 3.95 -17.44
N PHE A 93 11.92 4.46 -16.60
CA PHE A 93 12.06 4.45 -15.15
C PHE A 93 12.33 3.05 -14.57
N PRO A 94 11.62 1.97 -14.97
CA PRO A 94 11.91 0.62 -14.47
C PRO A 94 13.32 0.13 -14.80
N LEU A 95 13.91 0.59 -15.90
CA LEU A 95 15.25 0.19 -16.36
C LEU A 95 16.37 0.85 -15.55
N PHE A 96 16.10 1.99 -14.92
CA PHE A 96 17.08 2.74 -14.13
C PHE A 96 17.04 2.41 -12.63
N GLN A 97 16.08 1.59 -12.19
CA GLN A 97 15.99 1.19 -10.79
C GLN A 97 17.23 0.37 -10.38
N PRO A 98 17.85 0.67 -9.22
CA PRO A 98 18.91 -0.16 -8.67
C PRO A 98 18.39 -1.59 -8.41
N THR A 99 19.19 -2.61 -8.69
CA THR A 99 18.80 -4.01 -8.38
C THR A 99 18.44 -4.21 -6.91
N ARG A 100 19.12 -3.49 -6.01
CA ARG A 100 18.81 -3.49 -4.58
C ARG A 100 17.37 -3.01 -4.29
N ALA A 101 16.86 -2.04 -5.04
CA ALA A 101 15.47 -1.58 -4.92
C ALA A 101 14.47 -2.70 -5.27
N LEU A 102 14.71 -3.39 -6.40
CA LEU A 102 13.89 -4.52 -6.85
C LEU A 102 13.88 -5.67 -5.83
N VAL A 103 15.05 -6.01 -5.28
CA VAL A 103 15.17 -7.06 -4.25
C VAL A 103 14.51 -6.62 -2.94
N GLY A 104 14.57 -5.34 -2.58
CA GLY A 104 13.91 -4.82 -1.38
C GLY A 104 12.39 -4.83 -1.49
N LYS A 105 11.85 -4.45 -2.65
CA LYS A 105 10.41 -4.63 -2.94
C LYS A 105 10.00 -6.11 -2.87
N THR A 106 10.87 -7.01 -3.33
CA THR A 106 10.67 -8.47 -3.21
C THR A 106 10.66 -8.93 -1.75
N LEU A 107 11.51 -8.35 -0.90
CA LEU A 107 11.50 -8.61 0.54
C LEU A 107 10.17 -8.18 1.18
N VAL A 108 9.70 -6.96 0.91
CA VAL A 108 8.40 -6.46 1.43
C VAL A 108 7.25 -7.38 0.98
N MET A 109 7.28 -7.86 -0.26
CA MET A 109 6.30 -8.83 -0.76
C MET A 109 6.40 -10.21 -0.07
N ALA A 110 7.61 -10.68 0.22
CA ALA A 110 7.83 -11.92 0.95
C ALA A 110 7.29 -11.82 2.40
N GLU A 111 7.54 -10.70 3.07
CA GLU A 111 6.99 -10.39 4.39
C GLU A 111 5.46 -10.30 4.35
N LEU A 112 4.88 -9.57 3.40
CA LEU A 112 3.43 -9.51 3.21
C LEU A 112 2.80 -10.90 3.11
N ASN A 113 3.43 -11.80 2.34
CA ASN A 113 2.95 -13.17 2.18
C ASN A 113 3.13 -14.01 3.46
N LEU A 114 4.20 -13.80 4.22
CA LEU A 114 4.36 -14.38 5.56
C LEU A 114 3.22 -13.92 6.48
N TRP A 115 2.96 -12.61 6.60
CA TRP A 115 1.90 -12.09 7.46
C TRP A 115 0.51 -12.59 7.05
N ARG A 116 0.24 -12.71 5.75
CA ARG A 116 -1.01 -13.33 5.24
C ARG A 116 -1.14 -14.79 5.65
N LEU A 117 -0.05 -15.57 5.60
CA LEU A 117 -0.02 -16.96 6.05
C LEU A 117 -0.25 -17.05 7.55
N LEU A 118 0.47 -16.26 8.37
CA LEU A 118 0.32 -16.27 9.83
C LEU A 118 -1.11 -15.91 10.25
N ARG A 119 -1.72 -14.94 9.56
CA ARG A 119 -3.13 -14.60 9.75
C ARG A 119 -4.06 -15.74 9.39
N HIS A 120 -3.77 -16.50 8.33
CA HIS A 120 -4.57 -17.67 7.98
C HIS A 120 -4.46 -18.75 9.06
N ILE A 121 -3.24 -19.02 9.54
CA ILE A 121 -3.00 -19.95 10.66
C ILE A 121 -3.76 -19.49 11.92
N CYS A 122 -3.72 -18.21 12.27
CA CYS A 122 -4.50 -17.67 13.39
C CYS A 122 -6.00 -17.96 13.25
N LYS A 123 -6.55 -17.80 12.04
CA LYS A 123 -7.98 -18.09 11.79
C LYS A 123 -8.31 -19.57 11.94
N GLU A 124 -7.46 -20.47 11.45
CA GLU A 124 -7.69 -21.92 11.62
C GLU A 124 -7.53 -22.33 13.09
N ALA A 125 -6.51 -21.81 13.78
CA ALA A 125 -6.32 -22.03 15.22
C ALA A 125 -7.53 -21.56 16.05
N GLN A 126 -8.10 -20.39 15.73
CA GLN A 126 -9.32 -19.88 16.36
C GLN A 126 -10.54 -20.77 16.14
N LYS A 127 -10.72 -21.33 14.94
CA LYS A 127 -11.81 -22.29 14.68
C LYS A 127 -11.66 -23.54 15.55
N GLY A 128 -10.43 -23.91 15.88
CA GLY A 128 -10.10 -24.98 16.81
C GLY A 128 -10.14 -24.60 18.29
N GLY A 129 -10.60 -23.39 18.64
CA GLY A 129 -10.72 -22.93 20.02
C GLY A 129 -9.45 -22.39 20.66
N ILE A 130 -8.37 -22.19 19.90
CA ILE A 130 -7.13 -21.60 20.40
C ILE A 130 -7.27 -20.06 20.45
N ASP A 131 -6.94 -19.47 21.58
CA ASP A 131 -6.85 -18.01 21.72
C ASP A 131 -5.53 -17.48 21.14
N VAL A 132 -5.63 -16.73 20.04
CA VAL A 132 -4.52 -16.05 19.37
C VAL A 132 -4.68 -14.52 19.39
N SER A 133 -5.61 -14.01 20.21
CA SER A 133 -5.92 -12.57 20.28
C SER A 133 -4.69 -11.71 20.57
N ALA A 134 -3.77 -12.21 21.40
CA ALA A 134 -2.53 -11.54 21.78
C ALA A 134 -1.59 -11.23 20.60
N VAL A 135 -1.59 -12.06 19.55
CA VAL A 135 -0.69 -11.91 18.39
C VAL A 135 -1.40 -11.37 17.15
N GLN A 136 -2.72 -11.51 17.09
CA GLN A 136 -3.50 -11.18 15.90
C GLN A 136 -3.42 -9.69 15.52
N GLU A 137 -3.48 -8.79 16.51
CA GLU A 137 -3.38 -7.34 16.27
C GLU A 137 -2.04 -6.99 15.62
N THR A 138 -0.94 -7.55 16.14
CA THR A 138 0.40 -7.34 15.59
C THR A 138 0.48 -7.88 14.16
N ILE A 139 -0.05 -9.07 13.87
CA ILE A 139 -0.04 -9.65 12.52
C ILE A 139 -0.82 -8.77 11.53
N ASP A 140 -2.02 -8.30 11.91
CA ASP A 140 -2.84 -7.43 11.05
C ASP A 140 -2.13 -6.08 10.82
N ASP A 141 -1.54 -5.48 11.85
CA ASP A 141 -0.78 -4.23 11.74
C ASP A 141 0.45 -4.35 10.83
N ARG A 142 1.18 -5.47 10.90
CA ARG A 142 2.35 -5.70 10.04
C ARG A 142 1.97 -5.96 8.60
N LEU A 143 0.90 -6.70 8.37
CA LEU A 143 0.32 -6.87 7.05
C LEU A 143 -0.06 -5.51 6.45
N PHE A 144 -0.69 -4.62 7.23
CA PHE A 144 -0.95 -3.24 6.79
C PHE A 144 0.34 -2.49 6.49
N GLY A 145 1.35 -2.57 7.37
CA GLY A 145 2.65 -1.94 7.16
C GLY A 145 3.26 -2.28 5.80
N CYS A 146 3.34 -3.56 5.44
CA CYS A 146 3.86 -3.99 4.13
C CYS A 146 3.03 -3.41 2.96
N VAL A 147 1.70 -3.40 3.08
CA VAL A 147 0.82 -2.81 2.05
C VAL A 147 1.10 -1.31 1.87
N PHE A 148 1.19 -0.57 2.96
CA PHE A 148 1.47 0.87 2.90
C PHE A 148 2.85 1.14 2.31
N THR A 149 3.84 0.29 2.59
CA THR A 149 5.18 0.41 2.02
C THR A 149 5.13 0.31 0.50
N LEU A 150 4.43 -0.71 -0.01
CA LEU A 150 4.23 -0.89 -1.45
C LEU A 150 3.45 0.26 -2.08
N LEU A 151 2.40 0.74 -1.41
CA LEU A 151 1.59 1.85 -1.90
C LEU A 151 2.39 3.15 -1.99
N ALA A 152 3.10 3.50 -0.93
CA ALA A 152 3.91 4.72 -0.89
C ALA A 152 5.03 4.68 -1.93
N GLU A 153 5.73 3.55 -2.08
CA GLU A 153 6.73 3.35 -3.14
C GLU A 153 6.14 3.59 -4.53
N GLU A 154 4.93 3.07 -4.76
CA GLU A 154 4.26 3.18 -6.05
C GLU A 154 3.76 4.59 -6.36
N VAL A 155 3.20 5.29 -5.37
CA VAL A 155 2.78 6.68 -5.51
C VAL A 155 3.99 7.58 -5.79
N LEU A 156 5.09 7.41 -5.06
CA LEU A 156 6.32 8.17 -5.31
C LEU A 156 6.89 7.88 -6.70
N GLY A 157 6.83 6.62 -7.15
CA GLY A 157 7.20 6.23 -8.51
C GLY A 157 6.34 6.95 -9.56
N LEU A 158 5.01 6.92 -9.42
CA LEU A 158 4.07 7.58 -10.34
C LEU A 158 4.33 9.09 -10.44
N ILE A 159 4.64 9.75 -9.32
CA ILE A 159 5.01 11.17 -9.29
C ILE A 159 6.37 11.40 -9.97
N GLY A 160 7.36 10.54 -9.71
CA GLY A 160 8.69 10.63 -10.31
C GLY A 160 8.67 10.51 -11.84
N MET A 161 7.76 9.69 -12.39
CA MET A 161 7.60 9.44 -13.83
C MET A 161 6.71 10.48 -14.54
N ASP A 162 5.97 11.33 -13.82
CA ASP A 162 5.01 12.24 -14.43
C ASP A 162 5.70 13.46 -15.07
N GLU A 163 5.84 13.41 -16.40
CA GLU A 163 6.45 14.48 -17.20
C GLU A 163 5.72 15.84 -17.13
N LYS A 164 4.45 15.86 -16.72
CA LYS A 164 3.68 17.10 -16.59
C LYS A 164 3.97 17.83 -15.27
N LEU A 165 4.58 17.17 -14.29
CA LEU A 165 4.96 17.78 -13.02
C LEU A 165 6.31 18.49 -13.13
N GLU A 166 6.48 19.54 -12.32
CA GLU A 166 7.75 20.25 -12.25
C GLU A 166 8.90 19.31 -11.82
N ILE A 167 10.05 19.47 -12.48
CA ILE A 167 11.23 18.63 -12.19
C ILE A 167 11.63 18.66 -10.71
N LYS A 168 11.41 19.77 -10.01
CA LYS A 168 11.68 19.90 -8.58
C LYS A 168 10.83 18.93 -7.75
N LEU A 169 9.54 18.84 -8.05
CA LEU A 169 8.61 17.95 -7.35
C LEU A 169 8.96 16.47 -7.64
N ARG A 170 9.25 16.15 -8.90
CA ARG A 170 9.70 14.82 -9.32
C ARG A 170 10.99 14.42 -8.60
N THR A 171 11.97 15.32 -8.54
CA THR A 171 13.24 15.13 -7.81
C THR A 171 13.00 14.82 -6.34
N ARG A 172 12.08 15.52 -5.69
CA ARG A 172 11.72 15.27 -4.28
C ARG A 172 11.07 13.91 -4.08
N ALA A 173 10.10 13.55 -4.93
CA ALA A 173 9.46 12.23 -4.88
C ALA A 173 10.49 11.10 -5.03
N VAL A 174 11.38 11.23 -6.02
CA VAL A 174 12.47 10.27 -6.26
C VAL A 174 13.47 10.24 -5.11
N THR A 175 13.78 11.38 -4.48
CA THR A 175 14.69 11.42 -3.31
C THR A 175 14.11 10.59 -2.16
N HIS A 176 12.84 10.79 -1.83
CA HIS A 176 12.15 9.99 -0.81
C HIS A 176 12.08 8.50 -1.19
N LEU A 177 11.86 8.20 -2.46
CA LEU A 177 11.85 6.83 -2.97
C LEU A 177 13.23 6.15 -2.82
N VAL A 178 14.30 6.86 -3.17
CA VAL A 178 15.68 6.35 -3.05
C VAL A 178 16.08 6.18 -1.58
N ASP A 179 15.67 7.08 -0.69
CA ASP A 179 15.86 6.93 0.75
C ASP A 179 15.11 5.70 1.29
N ALA A 180 13.87 5.48 0.85
CA ALA A 180 13.10 4.29 1.18
C ALA A 180 13.84 3.01 0.77
N TRP A 181 14.43 3.00 -0.44
CA TRP A 181 15.21 1.86 -0.91
C TRP A 181 16.53 1.64 -0.17
N GLY A 182 17.12 2.71 0.38
CA GLY A 182 18.26 2.62 1.28
C GLY A 182 17.90 1.94 2.61
N ASN A 183 16.67 2.14 3.07
CA ASN A 183 16.27 1.90 4.44
C ASN A 183 15.06 0.94 4.61
N PHE A 184 14.81 0.01 3.68
CA PHE A 184 13.61 -0.87 3.66
C PHE A 184 13.15 -1.42 5.04
N HIS A 185 14.07 -1.87 5.91
CA HIS A 185 13.72 -2.42 7.23
C HIS A 185 13.34 -1.36 8.28
N GLN A 186 13.79 -0.12 8.11
CA GLN A 186 13.55 1.01 9.01
C GLN A 186 12.50 1.98 8.46
N TRP A 187 12.21 1.87 7.16
CA TRP A 187 11.30 2.74 6.46
C TRP A 187 9.86 2.32 6.73
N ALA A 188 9.24 3.00 7.69
CA ALA A 188 7.82 2.87 7.97
C ALA A 188 7.08 4.05 7.34
N PRO A 189 6.21 3.84 6.34
CA PRO A 189 5.45 4.92 5.70
C PRO A 189 4.71 5.81 6.70
N ARG A 190 4.25 5.24 7.83
CA ARG A 190 3.61 5.99 8.94
C ARG A 190 4.48 7.15 9.47
N LYS A 191 5.81 7.01 9.40
CA LYS A 191 6.78 8.02 9.85
C LYS A 191 7.11 9.04 8.76
N TYR A 192 7.10 8.62 7.50
CA TYR A 192 7.56 9.44 6.37
C TYR A 192 6.42 10.16 5.64
N PHE A 193 5.22 9.57 5.64
CA PHE A 193 4.02 10.07 4.95
C PHE A 193 2.79 9.90 5.85
N PRO A 194 2.75 10.60 7.00
CA PRO A 194 1.63 10.51 7.94
C PRO A 194 0.30 10.86 7.26
N LEU A 195 0.31 11.83 6.34
CA LEU A 195 -0.87 12.24 5.59
C LEU A 195 -1.46 11.13 4.71
N LEU A 196 -0.61 10.36 4.02
CA LEU A 196 -1.06 9.22 3.20
C LEU A 196 -1.62 8.09 4.08
N GLN A 197 -1.01 7.84 5.24
CA GLN A 197 -1.55 6.90 6.23
C GLN A 197 -2.91 7.37 6.76
N ALA A 198 -3.02 8.64 7.14
CA ALA A 198 -4.25 9.24 7.67
C ALA A 198 -5.40 9.16 6.65
N THR A 199 -5.11 9.38 5.36
CA THR A 199 -6.06 9.26 4.26
C THR A 199 -6.72 7.88 4.23
N TRP A 200 -5.91 6.83 4.34
CA TRP A 200 -6.40 5.46 4.35
C TRP A 200 -7.06 5.06 5.67
N ASP A 201 -6.56 5.56 6.80
CA ASP A 201 -7.16 5.34 8.11
C ASP A 201 -8.55 5.95 8.20
N ALA A 202 -8.72 7.14 7.67
CA ALA A 202 -10.02 7.80 7.57
C ALA A 202 -10.95 7.01 6.65
N ARG A 203 -10.47 6.53 5.49
CA ARG A 203 -11.25 5.66 4.61
C ARG A 203 -11.70 4.36 5.28
N ARG A 204 -10.88 3.75 6.15
CA ARG A 204 -11.28 2.56 6.92
C ARG A 204 -12.47 2.84 7.84
N ARG A 205 -12.62 4.07 8.33
CA ARG A 205 -13.70 4.48 9.25
C ARG A 205 -14.99 4.88 8.51
N VAL A 206 -14.90 5.26 7.24
CA VAL A 206 -16.06 5.70 6.45
C VAL A 206 -16.76 4.54 5.76
N HIS A 207 -18.03 4.30 6.14
CA HIS A 207 -18.93 3.43 5.40
C HIS A 207 -19.47 4.15 4.17
N VAL A 208 -19.03 3.78 2.97
CA VAL A 208 -19.58 4.33 1.72
C VAL A 208 -21.03 3.87 1.56
N SER A 209 -21.97 4.81 1.40
CA SER A 209 -23.40 4.50 1.27
C SER A 209 -23.91 4.58 -0.17
N GLY A 210 -23.07 4.92 -1.15
CA GLY A 210 -23.44 5.03 -2.57
C GLY A 210 -24.15 6.34 -2.88
N GLY A 211 -25.21 6.66 -2.13
CA GLY A 211 -25.88 7.97 -2.15
C GLY A 211 -26.20 8.48 -3.56
N THR A 212 -25.96 9.77 -3.79
CA THR A 212 -26.13 10.45 -5.09
C THR A 212 -24.91 10.31 -6.00
N LEU A 213 -23.94 9.47 -5.63
CA LEU A 213 -22.64 9.34 -6.30
C LEU A 213 -21.78 10.62 -6.33
N MET A 214 -22.21 11.73 -5.72
CA MET A 214 -21.42 12.97 -5.65
C MET A 214 -20.31 12.95 -4.58
N GLY A 215 -20.28 11.95 -3.70
CA GLY A 215 -19.24 11.81 -2.66
C GLY A 215 -19.32 12.79 -1.48
N MET A 216 -20.22 13.77 -1.49
CA MET A 216 -20.35 14.78 -0.42
C MET A 216 -20.67 14.18 0.96
N GLY A 217 -21.48 13.12 1.01
CA GLY A 217 -21.80 12.41 2.26
C GLY A 217 -20.59 11.65 2.83
N GLU A 218 -19.71 11.17 1.96
CA GLU A 218 -18.45 10.52 2.33
C GLU A 218 -17.41 11.56 2.80
N VAL A 219 -17.30 12.72 2.14
CA VAL A 219 -16.43 13.83 2.59
C VAL A 219 -16.81 14.31 3.98
N LEU A 220 -18.10 14.58 4.24
CA LEU A 220 -18.56 15.00 5.56
C LEU A 220 -18.28 13.95 6.64
N ARG A 221 -18.45 12.66 6.32
CA ARG A 221 -18.14 11.57 7.25
C ARG A 221 -16.65 11.40 7.49
N LEU A 222 -15.80 11.63 6.48
CA LEU A 222 -14.35 11.69 6.69
C LEU A 222 -14.02 12.79 7.70
N LEU A 223 -14.46 14.02 7.45
CA LEU A 223 -14.21 15.17 8.32
C LEU A 223 -14.72 14.93 9.76
N GLN A 224 -15.88 14.28 9.92
CA GLN A 224 -16.44 13.92 11.22
C GLN A 224 -15.70 12.79 11.94
N SER A 225 -14.99 11.91 11.22
CA SER A 225 -14.32 10.73 11.79
C SER A 225 -12.97 11.04 12.46
N GLY A 226 -12.67 12.32 12.72
CA GLY A 226 -11.39 12.77 13.24
C GLY A 226 -10.27 12.51 12.24
N CYS A 227 -10.34 13.20 11.10
CA CYS A 227 -9.22 13.23 10.16
C CYS A 227 -8.00 13.93 10.78
N ASP A 228 -6.81 13.54 10.33
CA ASP A 228 -5.58 14.24 10.65
C ASP A 228 -5.68 15.72 10.24
N PRO A 229 -5.20 16.68 11.05
CA PRO A 229 -5.27 18.10 10.71
C PRO A 229 -4.67 18.44 9.34
N GLU A 230 -3.57 17.80 8.94
CA GLU A 230 -2.96 18.01 7.62
C GLU A 230 -3.89 17.55 6.48
N PHE A 231 -4.71 16.53 6.74
CA PHE A 231 -5.73 16.07 5.79
C PHE A 231 -6.87 17.07 5.70
N VAL A 232 -7.30 17.65 6.81
CA VAL A 232 -8.31 18.72 6.79
C VAL A 232 -7.79 19.95 6.04
N ASP A 233 -6.53 20.31 6.26
CA ASP A 233 -5.88 21.42 5.56
C ASP A 233 -5.82 21.18 4.06
N PHE A 234 -5.48 19.95 3.63
CA PHE A 234 -5.51 19.57 2.21
C PHE A 234 -6.89 19.86 1.57
N PHE A 235 -7.99 19.51 2.25
CA PHE A 235 -9.36 19.68 1.72
C PHE A 235 -9.94 21.08 1.91
N SER A 236 -9.37 21.87 2.80
CA SER A 236 -9.87 23.22 3.11
C SER A 236 -9.29 24.30 2.18
N ARG A 237 -8.46 23.91 1.20
CA ARG A 237 -7.86 24.83 0.22
C ARG A 237 -8.92 25.38 -0.74
N GLU A 238 -8.81 26.67 -1.04
CA GLU A 238 -9.82 27.41 -1.81
C GLU A 238 -9.95 26.94 -3.28
N ASN A 239 -8.95 26.24 -3.85
CA ASN A 239 -8.90 25.86 -5.26
C ASN A 239 -8.54 24.38 -5.48
N LEU A 240 -9.42 23.46 -5.10
CA LEU A 240 -9.34 22.06 -5.57
C LEU A 240 -9.71 22.02 -7.05
N VAL A 241 -8.74 21.68 -7.90
CA VAL A 241 -8.96 21.51 -9.35
C VAL A 241 -9.94 20.36 -9.59
N GLU A 242 -10.75 20.45 -10.64
CA GLU A 242 -11.77 19.44 -10.99
C GLU A 242 -11.19 18.01 -11.02
N ASP A 243 -9.97 17.83 -11.57
CA ASP A 243 -9.28 16.54 -11.63
C ASP A 243 -9.03 15.95 -10.22
N GLU A 244 -8.70 16.79 -9.24
CA GLU A 244 -8.53 16.37 -7.84
C GLU A 244 -9.87 15.94 -7.24
N GLN A 245 -10.92 16.75 -7.46
CA GLN A 245 -12.26 16.45 -6.95
C GLN A 245 -12.76 15.09 -7.46
N LEU A 246 -12.57 14.80 -8.75
CA LEU A 246 -12.93 13.52 -9.35
C LEU A 246 -12.06 12.37 -8.80
N ALA A 247 -10.76 12.58 -8.60
CA ALA A 247 -9.87 11.57 -8.02
C ALA A 247 -10.30 11.20 -6.59
N PHE A 248 -10.74 12.19 -5.81
CA PHE A 248 -11.31 11.95 -4.48
C PHE A 248 -12.69 11.33 -4.55
N GLN A 249 -13.55 11.70 -5.50
CA GLN A 249 -14.82 11.04 -5.72
C GLN A 249 -14.62 9.54 -5.96
N GLU A 250 -13.69 9.16 -6.85
CA GLU A 250 -13.33 7.76 -7.05
C GLU A 250 -12.84 7.11 -5.75
N PHE A 251 -11.87 7.78 -5.07
CA PHE A 251 -11.28 7.29 -3.83
C PHE A 251 -12.36 7.03 -2.80
N LEU A 252 -13.30 7.95 -2.57
CA LEU A 252 -14.32 7.85 -1.55
C LEU A 252 -15.37 6.81 -1.89
N ILE A 253 -15.91 6.81 -3.11
CA ILE A 253 -17.01 5.93 -3.48
C ILE A 253 -16.53 4.48 -3.66
N GLY A 254 -15.25 4.27 -4.01
CA GLY A 254 -14.72 2.91 -4.15
C GLY A 254 -14.91 2.30 -5.54
N VAL A 255 -15.06 3.15 -6.55
CA VAL A 255 -15.22 2.76 -7.96
C VAL A 255 -14.51 3.80 -8.85
N THR A 256 -14.18 3.42 -10.08
CA THR A 256 -13.53 4.33 -11.04
C THR A 256 -14.53 5.27 -11.69
N THR A 257 -14.07 6.34 -12.35
CA THR A 257 -14.92 7.27 -13.11
C THR A 257 -15.74 6.57 -14.18
N GLU A 258 -15.19 5.56 -14.88
CA GLU A 258 -15.96 4.79 -15.86
C GLU A 258 -17.12 4.05 -15.19
N GLN A 259 -16.86 3.45 -14.03
CA GLN A 259 -17.88 2.78 -13.23
C GLN A 259 -18.92 3.78 -12.69
N LEU A 260 -18.51 4.99 -12.29
CA LEU A 260 -19.44 6.06 -11.90
C LEU A 260 -20.33 6.47 -13.07
N SER A 261 -19.76 6.71 -14.25
CA SER A 261 -20.54 7.07 -15.43
C SER A 261 -21.52 5.96 -15.84
N SER A 262 -21.12 4.69 -15.73
CA SER A 262 -22.05 3.56 -15.94
C SER A 262 -23.19 3.57 -14.94
N LEU A 263 -22.91 3.79 -13.65
CA LEU A 263 -23.95 3.89 -12.62
C LEU A 263 -24.87 5.09 -12.85
N GLU A 264 -24.34 6.25 -13.23
CA GLU A 264 -25.13 7.45 -13.55
C GLU A 264 -26.05 7.20 -14.74
N GLN A 265 -25.57 6.51 -15.77
CA GLN A 265 -26.39 6.11 -16.92
C GLN A 265 -27.52 5.18 -16.47
N THR A 266 -27.23 4.15 -15.67
CA THR A 266 -28.25 3.25 -15.12
C THR A 266 -29.27 4.02 -14.27
N MET A 267 -28.84 5.00 -13.47
CA MET A 267 -29.75 5.86 -12.71
C MET A 267 -30.70 6.65 -13.61
N GLN A 268 -30.20 7.20 -14.72
CA GLN A 268 -31.02 7.92 -15.68
C GLN A 268 -32.02 7.00 -16.39
N GLU A 269 -31.58 5.81 -16.81
CA GLU A 269 -32.42 4.81 -17.49
C GLU A 269 -33.51 4.25 -16.57
N GLU A 270 -33.22 4.02 -15.29
CA GLU A 270 -34.16 3.51 -14.29
C GLU A 270 -34.97 4.62 -13.59
N GLY A 271 -34.69 5.90 -13.87
CA GLY A 271 -35.33 7.05 -13.21
C GLY A 271 -35.01 7.18 -11.71
N ARG A 272 -33.83 6.70 -11.29
CA ARG A 272 -33.36 6.69 -9.90
C ARG A 272 -32.51 7.92 -9.58
N THR A 273 -32.54 8.34 -8.32
CA THR A 273 -31.74 9.47 -7.82
C THR A 273 -30.62 9.05 -6.86
N SER A 274 -30.56 7.77 -6.49
CA SER A 274 -29.51 7.23 -5.62
C SER A 274 -29.37 5.71 -5.73
N PHE A 275 -28.18 5.22 -5.38
CA PHE A 275 -27.89 3.81 -5.14
C PHE A 275 -27.44 3.56 -3.70
N SER A 276 -27.85 2.43 -3.13
CA SER A 276 -27.11 1.81 -2.02
C SER A 276 -25.84 1.13 -2.53
N ARG A 277 -24.94 0.78 -1.61
CA ARG A 277 -23.67 0.10 -1.95
C ARG A 277 -23.91 -1.25 -2.62
N GLU A 278 -24.85 -2.03 -2.11
CA GLU A 278 -25.16 -3.36 -2.61
C GLU A 278 -25.77 -3.29 -4.01
N GLU A 279 -26.64 -2.30 -4.25
CA GLU A 279 -27.23 -2.06 -5.57
C GLU A 279 -26.18 -1.58 -6.57
N ALA A 280 -25.27 -0.68 -6.18
CA ALA A 280 -24.18 -0.24 -7.05
C ALA A 280 -23.24 -1.40 -7.41
N GLN A 281 -22.97 -2.30 -6.47
CA GLN A 281 -22.18 -3.51 -6.74
C GLN A 281 -22.87 -4.46 -7.70
N ALA A 282 -24.18 -4.68 -7.52
CA ALA A 282 -24.97 -5.52 -8.40
C ALA A 282 -25.06 -4.93 -9.82
N ALA A 283 -25.29 -3.61 -9.94
CA ALA A 283 -25.37 -2.91 -11.22
C ALA A 283 -24.05 -2.95 -12.01
N LEU A 284 -22.91 -2.93 -11.32
CA LEU A 284 -21.59 -3.04 -11.94
C LEU A 284 -21.12 -4.49 -12.16
N GLU A 285 -21.98 -5.49 -11.88
CA GLU A 285 -21.64 -6.92 -11.96
C GLU A 285 -20.36 -7.29 -11.19
N LEU A 286 -20.07 -6.55 -10.11
CA LEU A 286 -18.86 -6.73 -9.33
C LEU A 286 -19.02 -7.97 -8.46
N ASP A 287 -18.14 -8.97 -8.63
CA ASP A 287 -18.14 -10.15 -7.77
C ASP A 287 -17.86 -9.74 -6.30
N PRO A 288 -18.85 -9.88 -5.40
CA PRO A 288 -18.69 -9.51 -3.99
C PRO A 288 -17.65 -10.39 -3.30
N ARG A 289 -17.42 -11.62 -3.80
CA ARG A 289 -16.40 -12.52 -3.26
C ARG A 289 -15.01 -12.07 -3.67
N ALA A 290 -14.81 -11.65 -4.93
CA ALA A 290 -13.55 -11.10 -5.40
C ALA A 290 -13.17 -9.80 -4.68
N ARG A 291 -14.13 -8.86 -4.50
CA ARG A 291 -13.90 -7.61 -3.77
C ARG A 291 -13.96 -7.73 -2.25
N GLY A 292 -14.53 -8.81 -1.69
CA GLY A 292 -14.67 -9.02 -0.25
C GLY A 292 -13.62 -9.94 0.37
N ALA A 293 -12.97 -10.79 -0.43
CA ALA A 293 -11.99 -11.75 0.05
C ALA A 293 -10.71 -11.07 0.56
N GLY A 294 -10.02 -11.73 1.50
CA GLY A 294 -8.70 -11.32 1.97
C GLY A 294 -8.68 -10.32 3.14
N HIS A 295 -7.50 -9.76 3.40
CA HIS A 295 -7.27 -8.78 4.45
C HIS A 295 -7.64 -7.37 3.96
N PRO A 296 -8.22 -6.48 4.80
CA PRO A 296 -8.61 -5.13 4.37
C PRO A 296 -7.49 -4.31 3.74
N GLY A 297 -6.25 -4.46 4.21
CA GLY A 297 -5.08 -3.82 3.60
C GLY A 297 -4.82 -4.29 2.17
N VAL A 298 -4.92 -5.59 1.88
CA VAL A 298 -4.71 -6.09 0.51
C VAL A 298 -5.79 -5.55 -0.43
N ARG A 299 -7.04 -5.46 0.04
CA ARG A 299 -8.13 -4.86 -0.73
C ARG A 299 -7.92 -3.37 -0.98
N ALA A 300 -7.43 -2.64 0.01
CA ALA A 300 -7.05 -1.24 -0.14
C ALA A 300 -6.00 -1.07 -1.24
N PHE A 301 -4.95 -1.89 -1.23
CA PHE A 301 -3.94 -1.87 -2.29
C PHE A 301 -4.51 -2.20 -3.66
N GLN A 302 -5.32 -3.26 -3.78
CA GLN A 302 -5.98 -3.62 -5.04
C GLN A 302 -6.82 -2.47 -5.59
N PHE A 303 -7.61 -1.84 -4.73
CA PHE A 303 -8.43 -0.69 -5.10
C PHE A 303 -7.60 0.51 -5.55
N PHE A 304 -6.47 0.79 -4.89
CA PHE A 304 -5.51 1.78 -5.37
C PHE A 304 -4.98 1.42 -6.77
N ARG A 305 -4.54 0.17 -6.98
CA ARG A 305 -4.01 -0.29 -8.27
C ARG A 305 -5.02 -0.18 -9.40
N GLU A 306 -6.27 -0.56 -9.16
CA GLU A 306 -7.35 -0.42 -10.14
C GLU A 306 -7.49 1.05 -10.59
N ARG A 307 -7.54 2.00 -9.65
CA ARG A 307 -7.61 3.43 -9.98
C ARG A 307 -6.34 3.97 -10.63
N ALA A 308 -5.16 3.55 -10.17
CA ALA A 308 -3.90 3.98 -10.77
C ALA A 308 -3.79 3.54 -12.25
N LEU A 309 -4.22 2.32 -12.56
CA LEU A 309 -4.28 1.82 -13.94
C LEU A 309 -5.31 2.58 -14.77
N ALA A 310 -6.49 2.88 -14.21
CA ALA A 310 -7.51 3.68 -14.89
C ALA A 310 -7.01 5.11 -15.18
N ALA A 311 -6.40 5.76 -14.18
CA ALA A 311 -5.82 7.10 -14.33
C ALA A 311 -4.70 7.12 -15.39
N ALA A 312 -3.83 6.11 -15.41
CA ALA A 312 -2.80 5.97 -16.45
C ALA A 312 -3.42 5.79 -17.85
N ALA A 313 -4.43 4.94 -18.00
CA ALA A 313 -5.14 4.76 -19.26
C ALA A 313 -5.79 6.06 -19.76
N ARG A 314 -6.45 6.81 -18.86
CA ARG A 314 -7.02 8.13 -19.19
C ARG A 314 -5.96 9.13 -19.58
N ARG A 315 -4.79 9.11 -18.94
CA ARG A 315 -3.66 9.99 -19.26
C ARG A 315 -3.11 9.69 -20.65
N MET A 316 -2.95 8.41 -21.00
CA MET A 316 -2.43 7.97 -22.30
C MET A 316 -3.40 8.23 -23.45
N LEU A 317 -4.70 8.01 -23.24
CA LEU A 317 -5.74 8.09 -24.26
C LEU A 317 -6.50 9.43 -24.27
N ASP A 318 -6.09 10.35 -23.41
CA ASP A 318 -6.77 11.63 -23.15
C ASP A 318 -8.28 11.51 -22.87
N LEU A 319 -8.69 10.49 -22.12
CA LEU A 319 -10.10 10.26 -21.76
C LEU A 319 -10.55 11.13 -20.59
N ALA A 320 -11.84 11.40 -20.46
CA ALA A 320 -12.40 12.14 -19.32
C ALA A 320 -12.13 11.44 -17.97
N GLY A 321 -12.09 12.23 -16.90
CA GLY A 321 -11.85 11.74 -15.54
C GLY A 321 -10.42 12.01 -15.04
N PRO A 322 -10.16 11.66 -13.77
CA PRO A 322 -8.94 12.03 -13.08
C PRO A 322 -7.72 11.36 -13.70
N LYS A 323 -6.68 12.15 -13.98
CA LYS A 323 -5.42 11.66 -14.57
C LYS A 323 -4.41 11.18 -13.52
N LYS A 324 -4.72 11.39 -12.24
CA LYS A 324 -3.96 10.94 -11.06
C LYS A 324 -4.93 10.44 -10.00
N THR A 325 -4.45 9.57 -9.13
CA THR A 325 -5.19 9.09 -7.96
C THR A 325 -5.22 10.13 -6.84
N ALA A 326 -6.19 10.02 -5.93
CA ALA A 326 -6.23 10.85 -4.72
C ALA A 326 -4.92 10.76 -3.92
N GLU A 327 -4.33 9.57 -3.83
CA GLU A 327 -3.06 9.33 -3.16
C GLU A 327 -1.89 10.09 -3.79
N GLU A 328 -1.85 10.18 -5.13
CA GLU A 328 -0.89 11.02 -5.84
C GLU A 328 -1.08 12.49 -5.48
N TYR A 329 -2.31 13.02 -5.48
CA TYR A 329 -2.56 14.43 -5.13
C TYR A 329 -2.19 14.76 -3.68
N VAL A 330 -2.55 13.88 -2.74
CA VAL A 330 -2.19 14.01 -1.33
C VAL A 330 -0.66 14.04 -1.17
N MET A 331 0.03 13.13 -1.86
CA MET A 331 1.49 13.04 -1.82
C MET A 331 2.14 14.25 -2.48
N ILE A 332 1.63 14.72 -3.62
CA ILE A 332 2.08 15.94 -4.28
C ILE A 332 1.98 17.13 -3.34
N TYR A 333 0.83 17.32 -2.69
CA TYR A 333 0.66 18.40 -1.72
C TYR A 333 1.65 18.32 -0.57
N PHE A 334 1.85 17.14 0.02
CA PHE A 334 2.85 16.94 1.06
C PHE A 334 4.27 17.29 0.58
N LEU A 335 4.60 16.85 -0.64
CA LEU A 335 5.84 17.16 -1.33
C LEU A 335 5.89 18.59 -1.88
N GLU A 336 4.86 19.40 -1.75
CA GLU A 336 4.93 20.84 -2.01
C GLU A 336 5.23 21.54 -0.69
N GLN A 337 4.53 21.18 0.39
CA GLN A 337 4.65 21.82 1.71
C GLN A 337 6.05 21.75 2.32
N GLN A 338 6.83 20.67 2.14
CA GLN A 338 8.23 20.67 2.63
C GLN A 338 9.19 21.57 1.79
N ALA A 339 8.67 22.38 0.85
CA ALA A 339 9.46 23.38 0.11
C ALA A 339 9.72 24.65 0.94
N ASP A 340 8.92 24.88 1.98
CA ASP A 340 8.98 26.04 2.88
C ASP A 340 9.62 25.68 4.22
#